data_AF-A0A1G2C4V7-F1
#
_entry.id   AF-A0A1G2C4V7-F1
#
_cell.length_a   1.000
_cell.length_b   1.000
_cell.length_c   1.000
_cell.angle_alpha   90.00
_cell.angle_beta   90.00
_cell.angle_gamma   90.00
#
_symmetry.space_group_name_H-M   'P 1'
#
loop_
_entity.id
_entity.type
_entity.pdbx_description
1 polymer ?
#
loop_
_entity_poly.entity_id
_entity_poly.type
_entity_poly.pdbx_seq_one_letter_code
_entity_poly.pdbx_strand_id
1 'polypeptide(L)'
;MKNKLKITIFPAILLLLLMIGNFAVASEVTGTLSTEVKGTVNIPTGGGGGGGSSGGGGSIYRVGDANKDGRVDIFDFNLLMVHWGETTSNNIADFNRDSKVDILDFNLLMVNWTL
;
A
#
# COMPACT_ATOMS: atom_id res chain seq x y z
N MET A 1 26.91 -19.48 -10.67
CA MET A 1 25.46 -19.63 -10.37
C MET A 1 25.14 -19.70 -8.86
N LYS A 2 25.97 -19.16 -7.95
CA LYS A 2 25.80 -19.36 -6.49
C LYS A 2 25.18 -18.17 -5.72
N ASN A 3 24.83 -17.09 -6.42
CA ASN A 3 24.49 -15.82 -5.77
C ASN A 3 23.02 -15.42 -5.96
N LYS A 4 22.27 -16.11 -6.81
CA LYS A 4 20.84 -15.85 -7.01
C LYS A 4 19.99 -16.35 -5.84
N LEU A 5 20.42 -17.43 -5.16
CA LEU A 5 19.68 -17.96 -4.01
C LEU A 5 19.70 -17.02 -2.80
N LYS A 6 20.79 -16.28 -2.56
CA LYS A 6 20.90 -15.43 -1.36
C LYS A 6 19.96 -14.23 -1.43
N ILE A 7 19.91 -13.53 -2.56
CA ILE A 7 19.13 -12.30 -2.72
C ILE A 7 17.62 -12.52 -2.76
N THR A 8 17.14 -13.62 -3.36
CA THR A 8 15.70 -13.94 -3.40
C THR A 8 15.18 -14.48 -2.07
N ILE A 9 16.05 -15.06 -1.23
CA ILE A 9 15.67 -15.64 0.07
C ILE A 9 15.59 -14.57 1.17
N PHE A 10 16.38 -13.49 1.11
CA PHE A 10 16.37 -12.44 2.13
C PHE A 10 14.99 -11.79 2.38
N PRO A 11 14.25 -11.33 1.35
CA PRO A 11 12.92 -10.75 1.57
C PRO A 11 11.90 -11.78 2.04
N ALA A 12 11.93 -13.01 1.47
CA ALA A 12 11.02 -14.08 1.87
C ALA A 12 11.25 -14.58 3.31
N ILE A 13 12.51 -14.71 3.75
CA ILE A 13 12.87 -15.08 5.13
C ILE A 13 12.55 -13.94 6.11
N LEU A 14 12.79 -12.69 5.73
CA LEU A 14 12.47 -11.53 6.56
C LEU A 14 10.95 -11.40 6.75
N LEU A 15 10.15 -11.63 5.69
CA LEU A 15 8.70 -11.66 5.75
C LEU A 15 8.20 -12.82 6.60
N LEU A 16 8.78 -14.02 6.46
CA LEU A 16 8.44 -15.17 7.31
C LEU A 16 8.77 -14.92 8.79
N LEU A 17 9.91 -14.30 9.09
CA LEU A 17 10.29 -13.90 10.46
C LEU A 17 9.37 -12.84 11.06
N LEU A 18 8.90 -11.87 10.24
CA LEU A 18 7.93 -10.85 10.67
C LEU A 18 6.52 -11.45 10.89
N MET A 19 6.13 -12.46 10.11
CA MET A 19 4.84 -13.15 10.27
C MET A 19 4.80 -14.08 11.49
N ILE A 20 5.95 -14.59 11.94
CA ILE A 20 6.05 -15.43 13.16
C ILE A 20 6.21 -14.56 14.43
N GLY A 21 6.74 -13.34 14.30
CA GLY A 21 7.14 -12.49 15.43
C GLY A 21 6.08 -11.60 16.07
N ASN A 22 4.87 -11.51 15.51
CA ASN A 22 3.86 -10.55 15.96
C ASN A 22 2.59 -11.21 16.52
N PHE A 23 2.71 -12.22 17.38
CA PHE A 23 1.60 -12.60 18.27
C PHE A 23 1.67 -11.78 19.56
N ALA A 24 1.46 -10.47 19.43
CA ALA A 24 1.13 -9.64 20.58
C ALA A 24 -0.33 -9.95 20.96
N VAL A 25 -0.52 -10.45 22.17
CA VAL A 25 -1.83 -10.69 22.78
C VAL A 25 -2.70 -9.43 22.59
N ALA A 26 -3.80 -9.55 21.88
CA ALA A 26 -4.85 -8.54 21.93
C ALA A 26 -5.42 -8.57 23.35
N SER A 27 -5.08 -7.56 24.17
CA SER A 27 -5.80 -7.30 25.41
C SER A 27 -7.18 -6.79 25.01
N GLU A 28 -8.21 -7.55 25.34
CA GLU A 28 -9.60 -7.17 25.10
C GLU A 28 -9.91 -5.82 25.78
N VAL A 29 -10.70 -5.01 25.09
CA VAL A 29 -11.04 -3.62 25.43
C VAL A 29 -11.98 -3.58 26.64
N THR A 30 -11.61 -2.84 27.70
CA THR A 30 -12.52 -2.55 28.83
C THR A 30 -12.53 -1.07 29.25
N GLY A 31 -12.67 -0.16 28.28
CA GLY A 31 -12.86 1.26 28.56
C GLY A 31 -14.02 1.84 27.75
N THR A 32 -15.09 2.26 28.42
CA THR A 32 -16.18 3.04 27.81
C THR A 32 -15.70 4.46 27.53
N LEU A 33 -15.68 4.87 26.27
CA LEU A 33 -15.40 6.26 25.90
C LEU A 33 -16.67 7.10 26.07
N SER A 34 -16.77 7.82 27.18
CA SER A 34 -17.75 8.91 27.34
C SER A 34 -17.08 10.24 27.02
N THR A 35 -17.29 10.74 25.80
CA THR A 35 -17.02 12.14 25.45
C THR A 35 -18.33 12.82 25.12
N GLU A 36 -19.05 13.26 26.17
CA GLU A 36 -19.97 14.37 25.99
C GLU A 36 -19.14 15.65 25.79
N VAL A 37 -18.89 16.01 24.53
CA VAL A 37 -18.56 17.41 24.19
C VAL A 37 -19.84 18.04 23.67
N LYS A 38 -20.61 18.63 24.58
CA LYS A 38 -21.73 19.51 24.25
C LYS A 38 -21.19 20.87 23.80
N GLY A 39 -20.62 20.91 22.59
CA GLY A 39 -20.10 22.12 21.97
C GLY A 39 -20.65 22.26 20.56
N THR A 40 -21.69 23.08 20.38
CA THR A 40 -22.23 23.42 19.06
C THR A 40 -21.27 24.37 18.35
N VAL A 41 -20.45 23.86 17.43
CA VAL A 41 -19.70 24.70 16.49
C VAL A 41 -20.52 24.80 15.20
N ASN A 42 -21.14 25.95 15.00
CA ASN A 42 -21.92 26.26 13.81
C ASN A 42 -20.98 26.73 12.69
N ILE A 43 -20.59 25.84 11.77
CA ILE A 43 -19.90 26.22 10.53
C ILE A 43 -20.93 26.26 9.40
N PRO A 44 -21.18 27.43 8.78
CA PRO A 44 -22.20 27.56 7.74
C PRO A 44 -21.84 26.82 6.45
N THR A 45 -22.93 26.31 5.89
CA THR A 45 -23.12 25.53 4.66
C THR A 45 -22.77 26.27 3.37
N GLY A 46 -22.21 25.54 2.41
CA GLY A 46 -22.25 25.82 0.97
C GLY A 46 -21.33 24.84 0.24
N GLY A 47 -21.72 24.11 -0.79
CA GLY A 47 -22.95 24.01 -1.57
C GLY A 47 -22.60 23.16 -2.81
N GLY A 48 -23.50 22.23 -3.17
CA GLY A 48 -23.72 21.67 -4.51
C GLY A 48 -22.55 21.28 -5.42
N GLY A 49 -22.49 20.00 -5.77
CA GLY A 49 -21.69 19.53 -6.90
C GLY A 49 -21.79 18.03 -7.14
N GLY A 50 -23.00 17.51 -7.36
CA GLY A 50 -23.17 16.16 -7.89
C GLY A 50 -22.62 16.08 -9.32
N GLY A 51 -21.65 15.20 -9.54
CA GLY A 51 -21.09 14.87 -10.84
C GLY A 51 -20.93 13.36 -10.91
N GLY A 52 -21.74 12.71 -11.74
CA GLY A 52 -22.02 11.28 -11.70
C GLY A 52 -20.80 10.35 -11.72
N SER A 53 -20.85 9.34 -10.86
CA SER A 53 -20.14 8.09 -11.05
C SER A 53 -20.70 7.41 -12.30
N SER A 54 -20.10 7.68 -13.45
CA SER A 54 -20.22 6.78 -14.59
C SER A 54 -19.47 5.50 -14.22
N GLY A 55 -20.24 4.50 -13.81
CA GLY A 55 -19.82 3.11 -13.68
C GLY A 55 -19.21 2.64 -14.99
N GLY A 56 -17.89 2.67 -15.03
CA GLY A 56 -17.02 2.01 -15.97
C GLY A 56 -15.74 1.77 -15.19
N GLY A 57 -15.61 0.58 -14.60
CA GLY A 57 -14.45 0.15 -13.83
C GLY A 57 -13.21 0.00 -14.73
N GLY A 58 -12.81 1.09 -15.37
CA GLY A 58 -11.47 1.27 -15.88
C GLY A 58 -10.59 1.51 -14.67
N SER A 59 -9.84 0.49 -14.28
CA SER A 59 -8.71 0.63 -13.37
C SER A 59 -7.89 1.84 -13.85
N ILE A 60 -8.00 2.96 -13.14
CA ILE A 60 -7.16 4.12 -13.42
C ILE A 60 -5.77 3.63 -13.07
N TYR A 61 -4.95 3.30 -14.09
CA TYR A 61 -3.61 2.80 -13.85
C TYR A 61 -2.82 3.93 -13.19
N ARG A 62 -2.65 3.82 -11.87
CA ARG A 62 -1.89 4.77 -11.07
C ARG A 62 -0.51 4.18 -10.84
N VAL A 63 0.52 4.99 -11.03
CA VAL A 63 1.89 4.58 -10.72
C VAL A 63 1.96 4.24 -9.23
N GLY A 64 2.44 3.04 -8.91
CA GLY A 64 2.46 2.52 -7.54
C GLY A 64 1.27 1.65 -7.14
N ASP A 65 0.19 1.58 -7.93
CA ASP A 65 -0.99 0.73 -7.67
C ASP A 65 -0.78 -0.66 -8.31
N ALA A 66 -0.01 -1.49 -7.61
CA ALA A 66 0.37 -2.83 -8.08
C ALA A 66 -0.81 -3.81 -8.00
N ASN A 67 -1.68 -3.66 -7.00
CA ASN A 67 -2.82 -4.55 -6.78
C ASN A 67 -4.08 -4.16 -7.60
N LYS A 68 -4.08 -2.97 -8.21
CA LYS A 68 -5.14 -2.38 -9.05
C LYS A 68 -6.43 -2.10 -8.31
N ASP A 69 -6.34 -1.75 -7.03
CA ASP A 69 -7.50 -1.43 -6.19
C ASP A 69 -7.87 0.07 -6.21
N GLY A 70 -7.09 0.88 -6.94
CA GLY A 70 -7.28 2.31 -7.10
C GLY A 70 -6.63 3.16 -6.01
N ARG A 71 -5.93 2.55 -5.06
CA ARG A 71 -5.11 3.20 -4.03
C ARG A 71 -3.63 2.85 -4.24
N VAL A 72 -2.77 3.61 -3.59
CA VAL A 72 -1.34 3.29 -3.44
C VAL A 72 -1.08 3.26 -1.95
N ASP A 73 -1.00 2.07 -1.38
CA ASP A 73 -0.91 1.89 0.07
C ASP A 73 0.04 0.75 0.47
N ILE A 74 -0.11 0.27 1.71
CA ILE A 74 0.73 -0.77 2.28
C ILE A 74 0.65 -2.10 1.53
N PHE A 75 -0.47 -2.38 0.85
CA PHE A 75 -0.61 -3.60 0.07
C PHE A 75 0.24 -3.57 -1.20
N ASP A 76 0.37 -2.40 -1.84
CA ASP A 76 1.28 -2.23 -2.98
C ASP A 76 2.73 -2.29 -2.55
N PHE A 77 3.06 -1.71 -1.40
CA PHE A 77 4.40 -1.82 -0.82
C PHE A 77 4.77 -3.29 -0.56
N ASN A 78 3.85 -4.09 -0.03
CA ASN A 78 4.08 -5.52 0.17
C ASN A 78 4.35 -6.24 -1.15
N LEU A 79 3.64 -5.91 -2.23
CA LEU A 79 3.89 -6.46 -3.56
C LEU A 79 5.26 -6.04 -4.09
N LEU A 80 5.64 -4.77 -3.93
CA LEU A 80 6.98 -4.28 -4.28
C LEU A 80 8.08 -5.10 -3.58
N MET A 81 7.91 -5.36 -2.28
CA MET A 81 8.89 -6.12 -1.50
C MET A 81 8.96 -7.60 -1.88
N VAL A 82 7.85 -8.20 -2.32
CA VAL A 82 7.83 -9.58 -2.83
C VAL A 82 8.65 -9.70 -4.12
N HIS A 83 8.57 -8.69 -4.99
CA HIS A 83 9.25 -8.67 -6.29
C HIS A 83 10.64 -8.03 -6.26
N TRP A 84 11.15 -7.64 -5.08
CA TRP A 84 12.39 -6.87 -4.95
C TRP A 84 13.60 -7.56 -5.63
N GLY A 85 14.27 -6.81 -6.50
CA GLY A 85 15.46 -7.26 -7.24
C GLY A 85 15.17 -8.19 -8.42
N GLU A 86 13.90 -8.46 -8.74
CA GLU A 86 13.55 -9.18 -9.96
C GLU A 86 13.90 -8.35 -11.19
N THR A 87 14.35 -9.03 -12.25
CA THR A 87 14.78 -8.39 -13.51
C THR A 87 13.99 -8.88 -14.71
N THR A 88 12.66 -8.97 -14.55
CA THR A 88 11.73 -9.47 -15.56
C THR A 88 10.99 -8.31 -16.19
N SER A 89 10.82 -8.33 -17.52
CA SER A 89 9.95 -7.38 -18.18
C SER A 89 8.49 -7.56 -17.72
N ASN A 90 7.75 -6.45 -17.63
CA ASN A 90 6.35 -6.40 -17.19
C ASN A 90 6.12 -6.89 -15.75
N ASN A 91 7.08 -6.69 -14.84
CA ASN A 91 6.82 -6.91 -13.42
C ASN A 91 5.74 -5.93 -12.92
N ILE A 92 4.82 -6.41 -12.08
CA ILE A 92 3.74 -5.57 -11.53
C ILE A 92 4.26 -4.47 -10.59
N ALA A 93 5.46 -4.67 -10.04
CA ALA A 93 6.13 -3.75 -9.13
C ALA A 93 7.21 -2.88 -9.79
N ASP A 94 7.45 -3.06 -11.10
CA ASP A 94 8.35 -2.24 -11.91
C ASP A 94 7.57 -1.02 -12.43
N PHE A 95 7.53 0.02 -11.59
CA PHE A 95 6.75 1.22 -11.83
C PHE A 95 7.43 2.18 -12.81
N ASN A 96 8.77 2.16 -12.89
CA ASN A 96 9.54 2.98 -13.81
C ASN A 96 9.75 2.33 -15.20
N ARG A 97 9.41 1.04 -15.33
CA ARG A 97 9.54 0.20 -16.54
C ARG A 97 10.97 -0.01 -17.02
N ASP A 98 11.94 -0.03 -16.11
CA ASP A 98 13.36 -0.26 -16.43
C ASP A 98 13.75 -1.75 -16.39
N SER A 99 12.77 -2.63 -16.20
CA SER A 99 12.92 -4.09 -16.07
C SER A 99 13.68 -4.52 -14.82
N LYS A 100 13.73 -3.70 -13.78
CA LYS A 100 14.21 -4.03 -12.45
C LYS A 100 13.20 -3.54 -11.43
N VAL A 101 13.05 -4.28 -10.35
CA VAL A 101 12.31 -3.81 -9.17
C VAL A 101 13.33 -3.38 -8.14
N ASP A 102 13.49 -2.07 -7.94
CA ASP A 102 14.50 -1.53 -7.04
C ASP A 102 14.07 -0.25 -6.30
N ILE A 103 15.06 0.49 -5.78
CA ILE A 103 14.85 1.70 -5.00
C ILE A 103 14.13 2.80 -5.78
N LEU A 104 14.24 2.81 -7.10
CA LEU A 104 13.54 3.79 -7.94
C LEU A 104 12.03 3.52 -7.96
N ASP A 105 11.61 2.26 -7.96
CA ASP A 105 10.19 1.88 -7.85
C ASP A 105 9.65 2.20 -6.46
N PHE A 106 10.43 1.93 -5.41
CA PHE A 106 10.07 2.35 -4.05
C PHE A 106 9.82 3.86 -3.97
N ASN A 107 10.71 4.68 -4.55
CA ASN A 107 10.54 6.13 -4.56
C ASN A 107 9.25 6.54 -5.29
N LEU A 108 8.93 5.90 -6.42
CA LEU A 108 7.69 6.16 -7.16
C LEU A 108 6.45 5.79 -6.34
N LEU A 109 6.48 4.66 -5.64
CA LEU A 109 5.40 4.25 -4.75
C LEU A 109 5.16 5.30 -3.65
N MET A 110 6.24 5.74 -2.99
CA MET A 110 6.14 6.70 -1.89
C MET A 110 5.62 8.07 -2.32
N VAL A 111 5.99 8.54 -3.52
CA VAL A 111 5.49 9.83 -4.05
C VAL A 111 4.01 9.77 -4.41
N ASN A 112 3.48 8.58 -4.71
CA ASN A 112 2.08 8.39 -5.09
C ASN A 112 1.18 7.90 -3.95
N TRP A 113 1.71 7.78 -2.72
CA TRP A 113 1.01 7.25 -1.56
C TRP A 113 -0.34 7.94 -1.29
N THR A 114 -1.38 7.14 -1.04
CA THR A 114 -2.73 7.61 -0.72
C THR A 114 -3.14 7.22 0.70
N LEU A 115 -4.01 8.02 1.32
CA LEU A 115 -4.60 7.76 2.65
C LEU A 115 -5.90 6.94 2.55
#